data_AF-A0AAN8RE57-F1
#
_entry.id   AF-A0AAN8RE57-F1
#
_cell.length_a   1.000
_cell.length_b   1.000
_cell.length_c   1.000
_cell.angle_alpha   90.00
_cell.angle_beta   90.00
_cell.angle_gamma   90.00
#
_symmetry.space_group_name_H-M   'P 1'
#
loop_
_entity.id
_entity.type
_entity.pdbx_description
1 polymer ?
#
loop_
_entity_poly.entity_id
_entity_poly.type
_entity_poly.pdbx_seq_one_letter_code
_entity_poly.pdbx_strand_id
1 'polypeptide(L)'
;MEFSLLIFLMLSCSLCYVFALSPKQEVCLLQVDDGPCREDIQRYYYNTITQQCEEFSYGGCQGNENNFMSFQACKKACFRIPKIPQICRFQKEEGPCRAMHWRYFFNMTTMQCEQFIYGGCQGNENRFQDQMSCMEYCRPHKTTPVLCLDPLDKGGCAASIPRYYYNSASRMCERFIYSGCGGSSNNFISRQSCVDVCAKAGKPWKIRKTGMKRTTTKNRIRIKPNNGIKRSTI
;
A
#
# COMPACT_ATOMS: atom_id res chain seq x y z
N MET A 1 -7.75 0.28 48.86
CA MET A 1 -6.84 0.45 47.72
C MET A 1 -7.19 -0.62 46.67
N GLU A 2 -8.32 -0.51 45.98
CA GLU A 2 -8.74 -1.52 44.98
C GLU A 2 -9.52 -0.90 43.80
N PHE A 3 -10.01 0.35 43.91
CA PHE A 3 -10.79 1.00 42.84
C PHE A 3 -9.96 1.81 41.84
N SER A 4 -8.67 2.03 42.11
CA SER A 4 -7.81 2.89 41.26
C SER A 4 -7.07 2.13 40.15
N LEU A 5 -7.07 0.78 40.16
CA LEU A 5 -6.38 -0.03 39.13
C LEU A 5 -7.27 -0.37 37.91
N LEU A 6 -8.59 -0.42 38.09
CA LEU A 6 -9.53 -0.79 37.01
C LEU A 6 -9.77 0.34 36.01
N ILE A 7 -9.55 1.60 36.39
CA ILE A 7 -9.71 2.76 35.50
C ILE A 7 -8.51 2.89 34.54
N PHE A 8 -7.32 2.40 34.92
CA PHE A 8 -6.12 2.44 34.07
C PHE A 8 -6.12 1.37 32.95
N LEU A 9 -6.86 0.27 33.10
CA LEU A 9 -6.98 -0.78 32.07
C LEU A 9 -7.98 -0.42 30.96
N MET A 10 -8.93 0.49 31.22
CA MET A 10 -9.92 0.92 30.22
C MET A 10 -9.44 2.11 29.37
N LEU A 11 -8.38 2.80 29.77
CA LEU A 11 -7.78 3.93 29.02
C LEU A 11 -6.73 3.49 27.99
N SER A 12 -6.22 2.26 28.04
CA SER A 12 -5.29 1.72 27.04
C SER A 12 -5.98 1.12 25.80
N CYS A 13 -7.30 0.92 25.84
CA CYS A 13 -8.05 0.30 24.73
C CYS A 13 -8.53 1.32 23.67
N SER A 14 -8.58 2.61 23.98
CA SER A 14 -9.06 3.65 23.06
C SER A 14 -8.04 4.08 22.00
N LEU A 15 -6.78 3.63 22.10
CA LEU A 15 -5.70 3.95 21.17
C LEU A 15 -5.42 2.85 20.12
N CYS A 16 -6.12 1.72 20.17
CA CYS A 16 -6.00 0.66 19.17
C CYS A 16 -6.73 0.96 17.85
N TYR A 17 -7.55 2.02 17.80
CA TYR A 17 -8.46 2.32 16.68
C TYR A 17 -7.86 3.16 15.53
N VAL A 18 -6.54 3.27 15.40
CA VAL A 18 -5.95 4.29 14.50
C VAL A 18 -5.76 3.81 13.04
N PHE A 19 -6.01 2.53 12.71
CA PHE A 19 -5.82 2.03 11.33
C PHE A 19 -6.86 1.00 10.84
N ALA A 20 -8.06 0.95 11.41
CA ALA A 20 -9.11 0.12 10.81
C ALA A 20 -9.56 0.73 9.47
N LEU A 21 -9.53 -0.07 8.40
CA LEU A 21 -10.20 0.30 7.15
C LEU A 21 -11.68 0.54 7.47
N SER A 22 -12.30 1.52 6.81
CA SER A 22 -13.74 1.69 6.97
C SER A 22 -14.46 0.41 6.52
N PRO A 23 -15.61 0.04 7.09
CA PRO A 23 -16.32 -1.20 6.74
C PRO A 23 -16.55 -1.35 5.23
N LYS A 24 -16.75 -0.24 4.52
CA LYS A 24 -16.92 -0.21 3.05
C LYS A 24 -15.65 -0.56 2.26
N GLN A 25 -14.47 -0.42 2.85
CA GLN A 25 -13.20 -0.76 2.22
C GLN A 25 -12.81 -2.22 2.43
N GLU A 26 -13.26 -2.86 3.51
CA GLU A 26 -13.04 -4.30 3.76
C GLU A 26 -13.74 -5.15 2.70
N VAL A 27 -14.94 -4.74 2.28
CA VAL A 27 -15.69 -5.33 1.16
C VAL A 27 -14.80 -5.53 -0.07
N CYS A 28 -14.05 -4.51 -0.44
CA CYS A 28 -13.18 -4.52 -1.61
C CYS A 28 -11.97 -5.47 -1.48
N LEU A 29 -11.71 -6.01 -0.29
CA LEU A 29 -10.58 -6.92 -0.03
C LEU A 29 -11.02 -8.39 0.05
N LEU A 30 -12.33 -8.66 -0.01
CA LEU A 30 -12.84 -10.02 -0.13
C LEU A 30 -12.42 -10.62 -1.48
N GLN A 31 -12.17 -11.92 -1.49
CA GLN A 31 -11.94 -12.63 -2.74
C GLN A 31 -13.21 -12.61 -3.59
N VAL A 32 -13.06 -12.68 -4.91
CA VAL A 32 -14.22 -12.85 -5.80
C VAL A 32 -14.93 -14.16 -5.46
N ASP A 33 -16.25 -14.16 -5.52
CA ASP A 33 -17.09 -15.32 -5.22
C ASP A 33 -18.27 -15.37 -6.18
N ASP A 34 -18.21 -16.33 -7.09
CA ASP A 34 -19.22 -16.55 -8.13
C ASP A 34 -20.51 -17.12 -7.53
N GLY A 35 -20.47 -17.69 -6.32
CA GLY A 35 -21.58 -18.40 -5.72
C GLY A 35 -21.87 -19.75 -6.38
N PRO A 36 -22.83 -20.53 -5.85
CA PRO A 36 -23.09 -21.90 -6.32
C PRO A 36 -24.10 -21.98 -7.49
N CYS A 37 -24.80 -20.89 -7.79
CA CYS A 37 -25.77 -20.84 -8.89
C CYS A 37 -25.04 -20.75 -10.24
N ARG A 38 -25.76 -21.02 -11.34
CA ARG A 38 -25.17 -21.23 -12.69
C ARG A 38 -25.62 -20.19 -13.73
N GLU A 39 -26.12 -19.05 -13.29
CA GLU A 39 -26.36 -17.93 -14.20
C GLU A 39 -25.04 -17.31 -14.62
N ASP A 40 -25.02 -16.63 -15.77
CA ASP A 40 -23.87 -15.85 -16.23
C ASP A 40 -24.18 -14.36 -16.12
N ILE A 41 -24.12 -13.84 -14.89
CA ILE A 41 -24.42 -12.42 -14.62
C ILE A 41 -23.11 -11.65 -14.56
N GLN A 42 -22.85 -10.84 -15.58
CA GLN A 42 -21.69 -9.96 -15.58
C GLN A 42 -21.75 -8.96 -14.42
N ARG A 43 -20.73 -8.99 -13.56
CA ARG A 43 -20.55 -8.09 -12.41
C ARG A 43 -19.12 -7.57 -12.37
N TYR A 44 -18.88 -6.63 -11.47
CA TYR A 44 -17.55 -6.08 -11.24
C TYR A 44 -17.09 -6.36 -9.81
N TYR A 45 -15.82 -6.65 -9.61
CA TYR A 45 -15.20 -6.79 -8.29
C TYR A 45 -13.90 -6.02 -8.24
N TYR A 46 -13.42 -5.70 -7.04
CA TYR A 46 -12.08 -5.16 -6.86
C TYR A 46 -11.08 -6.30 -6.75
N ASN A 47 -10.21 -6.42 -7.76
CA ASN A 47 -9.12 -7.37 -7.76
C ASN A 47 -7.96 -6.78 -6.95
N THR A 48 -7.67 -7.41 -5.79
CA THR A 48 -6.60 -6.95 -4.89
C THR A 48 -5.20 -7.14 -5.47
N ILE A 49 -5.00 -8.10 -6.37
CA ILE A 49 -3.72 -8.35 -7.04
C ILE A 49 -3.42 -7.24 -8.04
N THR A 50 -4.34 -6.93 -8.95
CA THR A 50 -4.12 -5.84 -9.92
C THR A 50 -4.36 -4.44 -9.32
N GLN A 51 -5.09 -4.37 -8.20
CA GLN A 51 -5.64 -3.15 -7.58
C GLN A 51 -6.51 -2.35 -8.53
N GLN A 52 -7.39 -3.06 -9.25
CA GLN A 52 -8.32 -2.51 -10.23
C GLN A 52 -9.70 -3.14 -10.07
N CYS A 53 -10.72 -2.43 -10.57
CA CYS A 53 -12.04 -3.02 -10.73
C CYS A 53 -12.07 -3.82 -12.02
N GLU A 54 -12.44 -5.09 -11.93
CA GLU A 54 -12.44 -6.04 -13.04
C GLU A 54 -13.79 -6.73 -13.14
N GLU A 55 -14.06 -7.29 -14.31
CA GLU A 55 -15.30 -8.02 -14.58
C GLU A 55 -15.18 -9.48 -14.11
N PHE A 56 -16.29 -10.04 -13.65
CA PHE A 56 -16.42 -11.47 -13.35
C PHE A 56 -17.84 -11.97 -13.60
N SER A 57 -18.00 -13.27 -13.79
CA SER A 57 -19.29 -13.94 -13.97
C SER A 57 -19.85 -14.38 -12.63
N TYR A 58 -20.89 -13.68 -12.16
CA TYR A 58 -21.59 -14.04 -10.94
C TYR A 58 -22.71 -15.04 -11.24
N GLY A 59 -22.72 -16.15 -10.50
CA GLY A 59 -23.65 -17.27 -10.62
C GLY A 59 -25.11 -16.93 -10.31
N GLY A 60 -25.40 -15.77 -9.73
CA GLY A 60 -26.75 -15.25 -9.51
C GLY A 60 -27.33 -15.48 -8.11
N CYS A 61 -26.62 -16.18 -7.22
CA CYS A 61 -27.01 -16.32 -5.82
C CYS A 61 -25.81 -16.45 -4.88
N GLN A 62 -26.00 -16.16 -3.59
CA GLN A 62 -24.93 -16.12 -2.58
C GLN A 62 -23.79 -15.19 -3.01
N GLY A 63 -22.52 -15.59 -2.87
CA GLY A 63 -21.39 -14.72 -3.10
C GLY A 63 -21.09 -13.83 -1.90
N ASN A 64 -20.34 -12.76 -2.14
CA ASN A 64 -20.01 -11.76 -1.13
C ASN A 64 -20.16 -10.32 -1.66
N GLU A 65 -19.90 -9.34 -0.79
CA GLU A 65 -20.13 -7.92 -1.09
C GLU A 65 -19.13 -7.31 -2.09
N ASN A 66 -18.03 -7.98 -2.43
CA ASN A 66 -17.11 -7.56 -3.51
C ASN A 66 -17.73 -7.85 -4.89
N ASN A 67 -18.97 -7.39 -5.09
CA ASN A 67 -19.81 -7.67 -6.22
C ASN A 67 -20.64 -6.43 -6.53
N PHE A 68 -20.23 -5.70 -7.56
CA PHE A 68 -20.78 -4.42 -7.96
C PHE A 68 -21.48 -4.53 -9.31
N MET A 69 -22.63 -3.87 -9.42
CA MET A 69 -23.43 -3.84 -10.66
C MET A 69 -22.74 -3.08 -11.80
N SER A 70 -21.76 -2.23 -11.51
CA SER A 70 -21.04 -1.45 -12.53
C SER A 70 -19.61 -1.14 -12.10
N PHE A 71 -18.76 -0.91 -13.10
CA PHE A 71 -17.38 -0.47 -12.92
C PHE A 71 -17.27 0.81 -12.08
N GLN A 72 -18.15 1.79 -12.31
CA GLN A 72 -18.20 3.05 -11.56
C GLN A 72 -18.58 2.81 -10.09
N ALA A 73 -19.52 1.90 -9.81
CA ALA A 73 -19.88 1.54 -8.45
C ALA A 73 -18.69 0.92 -7.70
N CYS A 74 -18.00 -0.05 -8.33
CA CYS A 74 -16.77 -0.63 -7.78
C CYS A 74 -15.70 0.45 -7.51
N LYS A 75 -15.41 1.31 -8.49
CA LYS A 75 -14.42 2.38 -8.31
C LYS A 75 -14.79 3.30 -7.15
N LYS A 76 -16.04 3.73 -7.07
CA LYS A 76 -16.53 4.61 -6.01
C LYS A 76 -16.47 3.94 -4.64
N ALA A 77 -16.66 2.63 -4.54
CA ALA A 77 -16.51 1.90 -3.29
C ALA A 77 -15.02 1.76 -2.88
N CYS A 78 -14.15 1.43 -3.84
CA CYS A 78 -12.80 0.94 -3.56
C CYS A 78 -11.67 1.96 -3.82
N PHE A 79 -11.96 3.17 -4.31
CA PHE A 79 -10.92 4.17 -4.68
C PHE A 79 -9.99 4.58 -3.54
N ARG A 80 -10.39 4.39 -2.28
CA ARG A 80 -9.59 4.75 -1.10
C ARG A 80 -8.58 3.68 -0.70
N ILE A 81 -8.56 2.51 -1.35
CA ILE A 81 -7.54 1.50 -1.12
C ILE A 81 -6.20 2.07 -1.61
N PRO A 82 -5.17 2.14 -0.74
CA PRO A 82 -3.88 2.69 -1.13
C PRO A 82 -3.19 1.78 -2.15
N LYS A 83 -2.31 2.37 -2.96
CA LYS A 83 -1.47 1.59 -3.86
C LYS A 83 -0.40 0.85 -3.06
N ILE A 84 -0.40 -0.48 -3.18
CA ILE A 84 0.51 -1.40 -2.48
C ILE A 84 1.46 -2.01 -3.52
N PRO A 85 2.74 -2.27 -3.23
CA PRO A 85 3.60 -2.99 -4.17
C PRO A 85 3.05 -4.37 -4.52
N GLN A 86 3.20 -4.80 -5.77
CA GLN A 86 2.60 -6.04 -6.31
C GLN A 86 2.89 -7.28 -5.44
N ILE A 87 4.15 -7.45 -5.03
CA ILE A 87 4.60 -8.57 -4.18
C ILE A 87 3.80 -8.64 -2.88
N CYS A 88 3.43 -7.50 -2.29
CA CYS A 88 2.72 -7.43 -1.01
C CYS A 88 1.20 -7.68 -1.13
N ARG A 89 0.70 -7.92 -2.34
CA ARG A 89 -0.73 -8.14 -2.60
C ARG A 89 -1.10 -9.62 -2.61
N PHE A 90 -0.11 -10.49 -2.75
CA PHE A 90 -0.34 -11.94 -2.71
C PHE A 90 -0.73 -12.39 -1.31
N GLN A 91 -1.55 -13.45 -1.23
CA GLN A 91 -1.84 -14.10 0.05
C GLN A 91 -0.57 -14.77 0.61
N LYS A 92 -0.56 -15.10 1.89
CA LYS A 92 0.51 -15.96 2.42
C LYS A 92 0.45 -17.34 1.78
N GLU A 93 1.60 -17.90 1.45
CA GLU A 93 1.72 -19.28 0.94
C GLU A 93 2.75 -20.07 1.73
N GLU A 94 2.31 -21.10 2.44
CA GLU A 94 3.18 -21.96 3.23
C GLU A 94 4.03 -22.88 2.34
N GLY A 95 3.51 -23.26 1.17
CA GLY A 95 4.15 -24.21 0.26
C GLY A 95 4.01 -25.68 0.72
N PRO A 96 4.47 -26.64 -0.09
CA PRO A 96 4.26 -28.07 0.19
C PRO A 96 5.27 -28.67 1.19
N CYS A 97 6.39 -27.98 1.43
CA CYS A 97 7.38 -28.43 2.39
C CYS A 97 6.90 -28.23 3.84
N ARG A 98 7.47 -28.96 4.80
CA ARG A 98 6.97 -29.02 6.20
C ARG A 98 7.95 -28.46 7.24
N ALA A 99 8.96 -27.70 6.81
CA ALA A 99 9.83 -27.01 7.75
C ALA A 99 9.09 -25.82 8.41
N MET A 100 9.44 -25.48 9.64
CA MET A 100 8.79 -24.39 10.37
C MET A 100 9.65 -23.12 10.30
N HIS A 101 9.59 -22.39 9.19
CA HIS A 101 10.26 -21.10 9.07
C HIS A 101 9.31 -19.95 9.38
N TRP A 102 9.51 -19.28 10.51
CA TRP A 102 8.79 -18.03 10.81
C TRP A 102 9.17 -16.93 9.82
N ARG A 103 8.16 -16.38 9.15
CA ARG A 103 8.27 -15.31 8.15
C ARG A 103 7.19 -14.29 8.37
N TYR A 104 7.30 -13.15 7.69
CA TYR A 104 6.26 -12.13 7.66
C TYR A 104 5.68 -12.01 6.26
N PHE A 105 4.37 -11.75 6.16
CA PHE A 105 3.71 -11.37 4.92
C PHE A 105 2.91 -10.09 5.19
N PHE A 106 2.71 -9.27 4.16
CA PHE A 106 1.82 -8.13 4.26
C PHE A 106 0.38 -8.57 4.04
N ASN A 107 -0.45 -8.40 5.07
CA ASN A 107 -1.87 -8.66 5.02
C ASN A 107 -2.58 -7.38 4.58
N MET A 108 -3.15 -7.40 3.37
CA MET A 108 -3.88 -6.24 2.85
C MET A 108 -5.17 -5.93 3.62
N THR A 109 -5.80 -6.92 4.24
CA THR A 109 -7.02 -6.74 5.04
C THR A 109 -6.73 -5.93 6.30
N THR A 110 -5.68 -6.27 7.03
CA THR A 110 -5.27 -5.55 8.24
C THR A 110 -4.35 -4.37 7.96
N MET A 111 -3.83 -4.27 6.73
CA MET A 111 -2.79 -3.32 6.32
C MET A 111 -1.53 -3.40 7.20
N GLN A 112 -1.21 -4.59 7.71
CA GLN A 112 -0.05 -4.87 8.57
C GLN A 112 0.79 -6.02 8.05
N CYS A 113 2.04 -6.07 8.49
CA CYS A 113 2.89 -7.25 8.34
C CYS A 113 2.64 -8.22 9.49
N GLU A 114 2.17 -9.41 9.15
CA GLU A 114 1.79 -10.48 10.07
C GLU A 114 2.73 -11.68 9.93
N GLN A 115 2.91 -12.42 11.02
CA GLN A 115 3.73 -13.64 11.00
C GLN A 115 2.97 -14.80 10.38
N PHE A 116 3.70 -15.67 9.67
CA PHE A 116 3.21 -16.96 9.21
C PHE A 116 4.33 -18.00 9.15
N ILE A 117 3.95 -19.28 9.04
CA ILE A 117 4.88 -20.39 8.87
C ILE A 117 5.09 -20.64 7.38
N TYR A 118 6.33 -20.55 6.92
CA TYR A 118 6.72 -20.97 5.59
C TYR A 118 7.37 -22.36 5.65
N GLY A 119 6.84 -23.27 4.85
CA GLY A 119 7.23 -24.68 4.74
C GLY A 119 8.65 -24.92 4.26
N GLY A 120 9.32 -23.91 3.69
CA GLY A 120 10.72 -23.96 3.27
C GLY A 120 10.94 -24.13 1.76
N CYS A 121 9.91 -24.38 0.97
CA CYS A 121 10.01 -24.41 -0.49
C CYS A 121 8.76 -23.85 -1.18
N GLN A 122 8.93 -23.39 -2.42
CA GLN A 122 7.89 -22.76 -3.25
C GLN A 122 7.28 -21.52 -2.58
N GLY A 123 5.97 -21.32 -2.71
CA GLY A 123 5.29 -20.13 -2.24
C GLY A 123 5.55 -18.90 -3.11
N ASN A 124 5.00 -17.77 -2.70
CA ASN A 124 5.16 -16.50 -3.38
C ASN A 124 6.13 -15.54 -2.65
N GLU A 125 6.34 -14.37 -3.26
CA GLU A 125 7.29 -13.35 -2.81
C GLU A 125 6.78 -12.49 -1.63
N ASN A 126 5.51 -12.60 -1.21
CA ASN A 126 5.00 -11.90 -0.02
C ASN A 126 5.52 -12.58 1.26
N ARG A 127 6.84 -12.64 1.39
CA ARG A 127 7.55 -13.43 2.39
C ARG A 127 8.84 -12.74 2.78
N PHE A 128 8.81 -12.06 3.91
CA PHE A 128 9.89 -11.28 4.46
C PHE A 128 10.52 -11.99 5.66
N GLN A 129 11.81 -11.73 5.89
CA GLN A 129 12.56 -12.33 7.00
C GLN A 129 12.14 -11.77 8.36
N ASP A 130 11.74 -10.50 8.39
CA ASP A 130 11.45 -9.76 9.60
C ASP A 130 10.36 -8.70 9.35
N GLN A 131 9.74 -8.24 10.44
CA GLN A 131 8.64 -7.28 10.37
C GLN A 131 9.08 -5.94 9.76
N MET A 132 10.32 -5.51 10.02
CA MET A 132 10.82 -4.21 9.57
C MET A 132 10.97 -4.21 8.06
N SER A 133 11.64 -5.20 7.47
CA SER A 133 11.80 -5.31 6.02
C SER A 133 10.45 -5.41 5.29
N CYS A 134 9.48 -6.13 5.87
CA CYS A 134 8.12 -6.19 5.36
C CYS A 134 7.43 -4.81 5.39
N MET A 135 7.43 -4.13 6.53
CA MET A 135 6.77 -2.84 6.68
C MET A 135 7.45 -1.74 5.86
N GLU A 136 8.79 -1.79 5.75
CA GLU A 136 9.56 -0.86 4.94
C GLU A 136 9.19 -0.99 3.46
N TYR A 137 9.03 -2.22 2.96
CA TYR A 137 8.71 -2.48 1.57
C TYR A 137 7.21 -2.27 1.25
N CYS A 138 6.32 -2.80 2.08
CA CYS A 138 4.89 -2.93 1.75
C CYS A 138 4.01 -1.79 2.22
N ARG A 139 4.41 -1.05 3.25
CA ARG A 139 3.52 -0.07 3.87
C ARG A 139 3.21 1.05 2.87
N PRO A 140 1.93 1.37 2.65
CA PRO A 140 1.58 2.47 1.76
C PRO A 140 2.12 3.78 2.32
N HIS A 141 3.01 4.42 1.57
CA HIS A 141 3.48 5.75 1.91
C HIS A 141 2.36 6.74 1.66
N LYS A 142 1.97 7.48 2.69
CA LYS A 142 1.11 8.66 2.53
C LYS A 142 1.90 9.69 1.71
N THR A 143 1.60 9.78 0.42
CA THR A 143 2.12 10.85 -0.44
C THR A 143 1.49 12.16 -0.03
N THR A 144 2.31 13.19 0.17
CA THR A 144 1.82 14.55 0.36
C THR A 144 0.93 14.94 -0.82
N PRO A 145 -0.34 15.34 -0.60
CA PRO A 145 -1.22 15.77 -1.68
C PRO A 145 -0.58 16.91 -2.49
N VAL A 146 -0.81 16.96 -3.80
CA VAL A 146 -0.18 17.95 -4.69
C VAL A 146 -0.49 19.39 -4.25
N LEU A 147 -1.70 19.67 -3.77
CA LEU A 147 -2.07 20.98 -3.23
C LEU A 147 -1.16 21.43 -2.08
N CYS A 148 -0.61 20.51 -1.30
CA CYS A 148 0.28 20.83 -0.18
C CYS A 148 1.70 21.16 -0.66
N LEU A 149 2.00 20.91 -1.94
CA LEU A 149 3.28 21.23 -2.57
C LEU A 149 3.27 22.62 -3.20
N ASP A 150 2.10 23.25 -3.37
CA ASP A 150 2.02 24.60 -3.89
C ASP A 150 2.77 25.57 -2.95
N PRO A 151 3.53 26.54 -3.50
CA PRO A 151 4.14 27.60 -2.71
C PRO A 151 3.11 28.38 -1.88
N LEU A 152 3.60 29.03 -0.81
CA LEU A 152 2.80 30.03 -0.11
C LEU A 152 2.43 31.15 -1.08
N ASP A 153 1.14 31.40 -1.22
CA ASP A 153 0.60 32.48 -2.02
C ASP A 153 -0.38 33.30 -1.18
N LYS A 154 -0.03 34.57 -0.95
CA LYS A 154 -0.86 35.50 -0.18
C LYS A 154 -2.08 35.97 -0.96
N GLY A 155 -2.10 35.84 -2.29
CA GLY A 155 -3.07 36.48 -3.15
C GLY A 155 -2.84 38.00 -3.31
N GLY A 156 -3.74 38.68 -4.01
CA GLY A 156 -3.58 40.08 -4.42
C GLY A 156 -4.55 41.09 -3.79
N CYS A 157 -5.32 40.71 -2.78
CA CYS A 157 -6.28 41.60 -2.11
C CYS A 157 -5.65 42.37 -0.92
N ALA A 158 -6.46 43.06 -0.11
CA ALA A 158 -5.99 43.93 0.98
C ALA A 158 -6.47 43.49 2.39
N ALA A 159 -7.10 42.33 2.53
CA ALA A 159 -7.52 41.83 3.84
C ALA A 159 -6.33 41.22 4.61
N SER A 160 -6.45 41.17 5.94
CA SER A 160 -5.48 40.52 6.82
C SER A 160 -6.11 39.30 7.48
N ILE A 161 -6.18 38.18 6.75
CA ILE A 161 -6.87 36.97 7.21
C ILE A 161 -5.85 35.91 7.66
N PRO A 162 -5.81 35.56 8.95
CA PRO A 162 -4.97 34.46 9.44
C PRO A 162 -5.37 33.13 8.78
N ARG A 163 -4.40 32.48 8.13
CA ARG A 163 -4.54 31.16 7.53
C ARG A 163 -3.31 30.31 7.84
N TYR A 164 -3.36 29.05 7.45
CA TYR A 164 -2.25 28.11 7.58
C TYR A 164 -1.89 27.54 6.21
N TYR A 165 -0.61 27.28 5.98
CA TYR A 165 -0.12 26.56 4.80
C TYR A 165 0.85 25.48 5.25
N TYR A 166 1.00 24.44 4.44
CA TYR A 166 2.00 23.41 4.65
C TYR A 166 3.33 23.86 4.05
N ASN A 167 4.32 24.07 4.90
CA ASN A 167 5.68 24.34 4.50
C ASN A 167 6.42 23.01 4.29
N SER A 168 6.73 22.69 3.03
CA SER A 168 7.39 21.42 2.68
C SER A 168 8.84 21.33 3.15
N ALA A 169 9.52 22.46 3.35
CA ALA A 169 10.90 22.52 3.84
C ALA A 169 10.98 22.19 5.33
N SER A 170 10.14 22.81 6.16
CA SER A 170 10.04 22.51 7.60
C SER A 170 9.19 21.27 7.89
N ARG A 171 8.34 20.86 6.94
CA ARG A 171 7.28 19.84 7.08
C ARG A 171 6.26 20.19 8.16
N MET A 172 5.98 21.47 8.31
CA MET A 172 5.08 21.99 9.33
C MET A 172 3.96 22.81 8.70
N CYS A 173 2.79 22.78 9.34
CA CYS A 173 1.72 23.71 9.06
C CYS A 173 1.98 25.03 9.79
N GLU A 174 2.30 26.06 9.03
CA GLU A 174 2.72 27.38 9.50
C GLU A 174 1.64 28.42 9.22
N ARG A 175 1.52 29.42 10.10
CA ARG A 175 0.52 30.50 9.95
C ARG A 175 1.04 31.55 8.97
N PHE A 176 0.17 32.04 8.10
CA PHE A 176 0.44 33.19 7.24
C PHE A 176 -0.77 34.13 7.18
N ILE A 177 -0.57 35.32 6.60
CA ILE A 177 -1.63 36.29 6.34
C ILE A 177 -2.05 36.19 4.88
N TYR A 178 -3.29 35.75 4.66
CA TYR A 178 -3.92 35.69 3.36
C TYR A 178 -4.66 37.00 3.07
N SER A 179 -4.50 37.49 1.84
CA SER A 179 -5.03 38.78 1.39
C SER A 179 -6.55 38.80 1.17
N GLY A 180 -7.21 37.64 1.13
CA GLY A 180 -8.66 37.52 0.99
C GLY A 180 -9.17 37.14 -0.40
N CYS A 181 -8.32 37.12 -1.44
CA CYS A 181 -8.69 36.62 -2.77
C CYS A 181 -7.47 36.03 -3.50
N GLY A 182 -7.73 35.20 -4.52
CA GLY A 182 -6.66 34.48 -5.26
C GLY A 182 -5.96 33.46 -4.37
N GLY A 183 -4.66 33.25 -4.57
CA GLY A 183 -3.89 32.29 -3.78
C GLY A 183 -3.83 30.88 -4.39
N SER A 184 -3.07 30.01 -3.72
CA SER A 184 -2.97 28.58 -4.04
C SER A 184 -3.89 27.73 -3.14
N SER A 185 -3.99 26.43 -3.45
CA SER A 185 -4.77 25.49 -2.63
C SER A 185 -4.08 25.12 -1.31
N ASN A 186 -2.81 25.51 -1.12
CA ASN A 186 -2.07 25.40 0.13
C ASN A 186 -2.50 26.49 1.13
N ASN A 187 -3.81 26.58 1.42
CA ASN A 187 -4.41 27.64 2.23
C ASN A 187 -5.55 27.06 3.07
N PHE A 188 -5.31 26.95 4.37
CA PHE A 188 -6.19 26.28 5.32
C PHE A 188 -6.67 27.25 6.38
N ILE A 189 -7.94 27.10 6.79
CA ILE A 189 -8.56 27.95 7.82
C ILE A 189 -7.93 27.70 9.19
N SER A 190 -7.56 26.44 9.50
CA SER A 190 -6.97 26.07 10.78
C SER A 190 -5.70 25.23 10.61
N ARG A 191 -4.81 25.28 11.61
CA ARG A 191 -3.62 24.43 11.68
C ARG A 191 -4.00 22.95 11.57
N GLN A 192 -5.08 22.57 12.24
CA GLN A 192 -5.55 21.18 12.26
C GLN A 192 -5.99 20.72 10.88
N SER A 193 -6.78 21.52 10.15
CA SER A 193 -7.16 21.20 8.76
C SER A 193 -5.95 21.05 7.83
N CYS A 194 -4.91 21.89 8.00
CA CYS A 194 -3.66 21.73 7.26
C CYS A 194 -2.94 20.43 7.64
N VAL A 195 -2.83 20.12 8.94
CA VAL A 195 -2.15 18.92 9.43
C VAL A 195 -2.84 17.65 8.94
N ASP A 196 -4.17 17.64 8.98
CA ASP A 196 -4.98 16.51 8.56
C ASP A 196 -4.84 16.20 7.07
N VAL A 197 -4.69 17.24 6.24
CA VAL A 197 -4.54 17.09 4.79
C VAL A 197 -3.07 16.84 4.40
N CYS A 198 -2.13 17.60 4.98
CA CYS A 198 -0.76 17.70 4.47
C CYS A 198 0.31 17.08 5.38
N ALA A 199 0.18 17.17 6.70
CA ALA A 199 1.24 16.76 7.64
C ALA A 199 1.16 15.27 8.05
N LYS A 200 0.16 14.52 7.57
CA LYS A 200 0.08 13.07 7.75
C LYS A 200 1.01 12.28 6.80
N ALA A 201 1.72 12.94 5.89
CA ALA A 201 2.68 12.30 5.01
C ALA A 201 3.95 11.87 5.78
N GLY A 202 4.20 10.56 5.84
CA GLY A 202 5.45 10.02 6.35
C GLY A 202 6.64 10.51 5.53
N LYS A 203 7.82 10.59 6.15
CA LYS A 203 9.04 11.16 5.54
C LYS A 203 9.26 10.63 4.11
N PRO A 204 9.69 11.47 3.14
CA PRO A 204 10.07 11.03 1.81
C PRO A 204 11.18 9.97 1.93
N TRP A 205 10.93 8.86 1.24
CA TRP A 205 11.81 7.70 1.14
C TRP A 205 13.16 8.10 0.56
N LYS A 206 14.22 8.05 1.37
CA LYS A 206 15.58 7.98 0.82
C LYS A 206 15.78 6.54 0.37
N ILE A 207 15.84 6.30 -0.93
CA ILE A 207 16.30 5.01 -1.48
C ILE A 207 17.71 4.79 -0.95
N ARG A 208 17.87 3.98 0.11
CA ARG A 208 19.18 3.40 0.41
C ARG A 208 19.45 2.44 -0.73
N LYS A 209 20.32 2.84 -1.66
CA LYS A 209 20.98 1.89 -2.55
C LYS A 209 21.84 0.99 -1.67
N THR A 210 21.25 -0.04 -1.06
CA THR A 210 22.03 -1.18 -0.59
C THR A 210 22.57 -1.81 -1.86
N GLY A 211 23.86 -1.60 -2.08
CA GLY A 211 24.59 -2.24 -3.16
C GLY A 211 24.45 -3.75 -3.00
N MET A 212 23.57 -4.35 -3.78
CA MET A 212 23.64 -5.75 -4.16
C MET A 212 25.02 -5.91 -4.81
N LYS A 213 26.02 -6.36 -4.04
CA LYS A 213 27.31 -6.76 -4.60
C LYS A 213 26.98 -7.90 -5.57
N ARG A 214 27.05 -7.61 -6.87
CA ARG A 214 27.03 -8.63 -7.92
C ARG A 214 28.27 -9.49 -7.72
N THR A 215 28.13 -10.62 -7.04
CA THR A 215 29.10 -11.69 -7.09
C THR A 215 29.04 -12.27 -8.50
N THR A 216 29.82 -11.71 -9.42
CA THR A 216 30.06 -12.33 -10.71
C THR A 216 30.98 -13.53 -10.49
N THR A 217 30.39 -14.70 -10.28
CA THR A 217 31.11 -15.97 -10.43
C THR A 217 31.49 -16.09 -11.91
N LYS A 218 32.74 -15.77 -12.25
CA LYS A 218 33.32 -16.06 -13.58
C LYS A 218 33.43 -17.57 -13.75
N ASN A 219 32.38 -18.21 -14.24
CA ASN A 219 32.49 -19.54 -14.83
C ASN A 219 33.22 -19.41 -16.17
N ARG A 220 34.52 -19.71 -16.15
CA ARG A 220 35.35 -19.80 -17.35
C ARG A 220 35.04 -21.12 -18.06
N ILE A 221 34.06 -21.11 -18.95
CA ILE A 221 33.82 -22.22 -19.89
C ILE A 221 34.99 -22.24 -20.87
N ARG A 222 35.88 -23.25 -20.77
CA ARG A 222 36.90 -23.53 -21.79
C ARG A 222 36.21 -24.18 -22.98
N ILE A 223 35.96 -23.40 -24.03
CA ILE A 223 35.64 -23.94 -25.35
C ILE A 223 36.96 -24.47 -25.95
N LYS A 224 37.07 -25.78 -26.14
CA LYS A 224 38.17 -26.38 -26.92
C LYS A 224 37.98 -26.03 -28.40
N PRO A 225 39.01 -25.56 -29.13
CA PRO A 225 38.90 -25.34 -30.56
C PRO A 225 38.77 -26.68 -31.29
N ASN A 226 37.84 -26.69 -32.23
CA ASN A 226 37.49 -27.80 -33.10
C ASN A 226 38.61 -28.01 -34.14
N ASN A 227 39.17 -29.21 -34.21
CA ASN A 227 40.17 -29.56 -35.23
C ASN A 227 39.49 -29.66 -36.60
N GLY A 228 39.88 -28.77 -37.51
CA GLY A 228 39.45 -28.77 -38.91
C GLY A 228 39.90 -30.02 -39.66
N ILE A 229 38.95 -30.57 -40.42
CA ILE A 229 39.07 -31.72 -41.31
C ILE A 229 40.03 -31.39 -42.46
N LYS A 230 40.93 -32.34 -42.74
CA LYS A 230 41.86 -32.35 -43.88
C LYS A 230 41.11 -32.29 -45.22
N ARG A 231 41.59 -31.49 -46.16
CA ARG A 231 41.39 -31.71 -47.61
C ARG A 231 42.73 -32.04 -48.24
N SER A 232 42.77 -33.19 -48.91
CA SER A 232 43.89 -33.69 -49.71
C SER A 232 43.86 -33.08 -51.12
N THR A 233 45.04 -32.67 -51.57
CA THR A 233 45.50 -32.41 -52.96
C THR A 233 47.02 -32.30 -52.76
N ILE A 234 47.90 -33.09 -53.36
CA ILE A 234 47.97 -33.84 -54.61
C ILE A 234 48.62 -35.20 -54.31
#